data_AF-A0A9P1C6S3-F1
#
_entry.id   AF-A0A9P1C6S3-F1
#
_cell.length_a   1.000
_cell.length_b   1.000
_cell.length_c   1.000
_cell.angle_alpha   90.00
_cell.angle_beta   90.00
_cell.angle_gamma   90.00
#
_symmetry.space_group_name_H-M   'P 1'
#
loop_
_entity.id
_entity.type
_entity.pdbx_description
1 polymer ?
#
loop_
_entity_poly.entity_id
_entity_poly.type
_entity_poly.pdbx_seq_one_letter_code
_entity_poly.pdbx_strand_id
1 'polypeptide(L)'
;MARNDPFLTDVEARADYKSTSPFSGWTRREHLVTREVALLVFVPWICYVLLLLVFALPPPGVFASVFALICWAGTLLAAGTSHDLQKRHGSPFYKLLTLTVLLSCTAGPLAGHHIFVTEMSSYWMHQSGVTYKGVAPSSSPDAYQDAGIIDFSDGSNLDLRRVLGSRPVGSTTTYCIAPIMDSSASKRVHFFAADVDCCEPRRSFACGDAAKPSARTGVVLPAHSSSYNAERWQHFYNAAAQAAEVPCRYGHGGAEALRC
;
A
#
# COMPACT_ATOMS: atom_id res chain seq x y z
N MET A 1 -28.97 -80.95 59.63
CA MET A 1 -29.02 -81.34 58.20
C MET A 1 -29.12 -80.07 57.39
N ALA A 2 -27.97 -79.53 56.96
CA ALA A 2 -27.88 -78.36 56.08
C ALA A 2 -27.81 -78.84 54.63
N ARG A 3 -28.64 -78.25 53.78
CA ARG A 3 -28.74 -78.54 52.34
C ARG A 3 -27.62 -77.74 51.66
N ASN A 4 -26.64 -78.44 51.09
CA ASN A 4 -25.59 -77.84 50.26
C ASN A 4 -26.16 -77.62 48.86
N ASP A 5 -26.38 -76.36 48.50
CA ASP A 5 -26.80 -75.97 47.15
C ASP A 5 -25.53 -75.73 46.30
N PRO A 6 -25.30 -76.50 45.22
CA PRO A 6 -24.03 -76.49 44.46
C PRO A 6 -23.92 -75.37 43.40
N PHE A 7 -24.76 -74.33 43.46
CA PHE A 7 -24.85 -73.29 42.42
C PHE A 7 -24.45 -71.87 42.88
N LEU A 8 -23.86 -71.73 44.08
CA LEU A 8 -23.47 -70.43 44.64
C LEU A 8 -21.95 -70.26 44.83
N THR A 9 -21.14 -70.97 44.05
CA THR A 9 -19.69 -70.76 44.02
C THR A 9 -19.24 -70.54 42.59
N ASP A 10 -19.44 -69.32 42.09
CA ASP A 10 -18.64 -68.72 41.00
C ASP A 10 -18.99 -67.23 40.77
N VAL A 11 -19.27 -66.51 41.87
CA VAL A 11 -19.18 -65.04 41.85
C VAL A 11 -17.96 -64.64 42.69
N GLU A 12 -16.83 -65.28 42.41
CA GLU A 12 -15.53 -64.74 42.78
C GLU A 12 -15.31 -63.45 41.98
N ALA A 13 -15.61 -62.34 42.65
CA ALA A 13 -14.84 -61.11 42.65
C ALA A 13 -13.86 -60.96 41.47
N ARG A 14 -14.35 -60.53 40.31
CA ARG A 14 -13.52 -59.90 39.28
C ARG A 14 -13.16 -58.48 39.75
N ALA A 15 -12.32 -58.40 40.77
CA ALA A 15 -11.74 -57.17 41.27
C ALA A 15 -10.64 -56.69 40.32
N ASP A 16 -11.02 -56.31 39.08
CA ASP A 16 -10.10 -55.66 38.12
C ASP A 16 -10.85 -54.89 37.00
N TYR A 17 -12.09 -54.44 37.26
CA TYR A 17 -12.66 -53.38 36.43
C TYR A 17 -12.08 -52.04 36.86
N LYS A 18 -10.90 -51.70 36.33
CA LYS A 18 -10.41 -50.31 36.33
C LYS A 18 -11.46 -49.47 35.60
N SER A 19 -12.31 -48.77 36.34
CA SER A 19 -13.16 -47.72 35.79
C SER A 19 -12.27 -46.57 35.35
N THR A 20 -11.64 -46.68 34.19
CA THR A 20 -11.16 -45.49 33.47
C THR A 20 -12.40 -44.67 33.15
N SER A 21 -12.66 -43.64 33.96
CA SER A 21 -13.81 -42.76 33.82
C SER A 21 -13.86 -42.25 32.36
N PRO A 22 -14.91 -42.53 31.57
CA PRO A 22 -15.01 -42.12 30.17
C PRO A 22 -14.95 -40.58 30.01
N PHE A 23 -15.23 -39.85 31.09
CA PHE A 23 -15.20 -38.39 31.16
C PHE A 23 -13.80 -37.78 30.92
N SER A 24 -12.72 -38.43 31.35
CA SER A 24 -11.36 -37.88 31.19
C SER A 24 -10.81 -38.01 29.76
N GLY A 25 -11.37 -38.93 28.96
CA GLY A 25 -11.06 -39.09 27.55
C GLY A 25 -11.76 -38.06 26.65
N TRP A 26 -12.95 -37.61 27.05
CA TRP A 26 -13.72 -36.58 26.34
C TRP A 26 -13.03 -35.22 26.39
N THR A 27 -12.70 -34.74 27.59
CA THR A 27 -12.01 -33.45 27.78
C THR A 27 -10.64 -33.42 27.07
N ARG A 28 -9.88 -34.52 27.12
CA ARG A 28 -8.58 -34.64 26.43
C ARG A 28 -8.71 -34.50 24.91
N ARG A 29 -9.76 -35.05 24.28
CA ARG A 29 -10.00 -34.93 22.83
C ARG A 29 -10.42 -33.52 22.45
N GLU A 30 -11.27 -32.88 23.24
CA GLU A 30 -11.73 -31.50 22.99
C GLU A 30 -10.57 -30.49 23.02
N HIS A 31 -9.63 -30.63 23.97
CA HIS A 31 -8.44 -29.77 24.03
C HIS A 31 -7.51 -29.97 22.83
N LEU A 32 -7.39 -31.20 22.31
CA LEU A 32 -6.57 -31.49 21.11
C LEU A 32 -7.17 -30.85 19.85
N VAL A 33 -8.49 -30.98 19.65
CA VAL A 33 -9.19 -30.37 18.52
C VAL A 33 -9.15 -28.86 18.58
N THR A 34 -9.36 -28.27 19.77
CA THR A 34 -9.30 -26.81 19.96
C THR A 34 -7.91 -26.26 19.61
N ARG A 35 -6.86 -26.96 20.03
CA ARG A 35 -5.47 -26.60 19.70
C ARG A 35 -5.20 -26.68 18.20
N GLU A 36 -5.69 -27.71 17.52
CA GLU A 36 -5.54 -27.86 16.09
C GLU A 36 -6.25 -26.72 15.33
N VAL A 37 -7.50 -26.43 15.67
CA VAL A 37 -8.24 -25.32 15.05
C VAL A 37 -7.54 -23.98 15.28
N ALA A 38 -7.05 -23.72 16.50
CA ALA A 38 -6.30 -22.51 16.80
C ALA A 38 -5.03 -22.38 15.92
N LEU A 39 -4.27 -23.46 15.76
CA LEU A 39 -3.07 -23.46 14.91
C LEU A 39 -3.41 -23.23 13.44
N LEU A 40 -4.49 -23.83 12.94
CA LEU A 40 -4.96 -23.66 11.55
C LEU A 40 -5.37 -22.22 11.22
N VAL A 41 -5.80 -21.44 12.22
CA VAL A 41 -6.24 -20.06 12.01
C VAL A 41 -5.10 -19.08 12.27
N PHE A 42 -4.47 -19.16 13.44
CA PHE A 42 -3.52 -18.14 13.87
C PHE A 42 -2.18 -18.24 13.15
N VAL A 43 -1.70 -19.45 12.83
CA VAL A 43 -0.39 -19.58 12.16
C VAL A 43 -0.42 -18.96 10.75
N PRO A 44 -1.35 -19.33 9.85
CA PRO A 44 -1.41 -18.69 8.53
C PRO A 44 -1.71 -17.19 8.60
N TRP A 45 -2.54 -16.74 9.56
CA TRP A 45 -2.84 -15.32 9.73
C TRP A 45 -1.61 -14.51 10.16
N ILE A 46 -0.86 -14.98 11.16
CA ILE A 46 0.39 -14.33 11.59
C ILE A 46 1.39 -14.29 10.43
N CYS A 47 1.58 -15.40 9.71
CA CYS A 47 2.48 -15.45 8.56
C CYS A 47 2.06 -14.44 7.47
N TYR A 48 0.76 -14.36 7.17
CA TYR A 48 0.22 -13.40 6.21
C TYR A 48 0.49 -11.96 6.64
N VAL A 49 0.13 -11.59 7.88
CA VAL A 49 0.31 -10.22 8.39
C VAL A 49 1.79 -9.83 8.44
N LEU A 50 2.67 -10.72 8.89
CA LEU A 50 4.11 -10.45 8.93
C LEU A 50 4.67 -10.20 7.52
N LEU A 51 4.35 -11.05 6.55
CA LEU A 51 4.82 -10.88 5.17
C LEU A 51 4.20 -9.64 4.51
N LEU A 52 2.93 -9.36 4.79
CA LEU A 52 2.27 -8.14 4.33
C LEU A 52 3.01 -6.91 4.84
N LEU A 53 3.30 -6.82 6.14
CA LEU A 53 3.98 -5.65 6.72
C LEU A 53 5.41 -5.49 6.20
N VAL A 54 6.14 -6.60 6.03
CA VAL A 54 7.51 -6.60 5.48
C VAL A 54 7.54 -6.07 4.05
N PHE A 55 6.50 -6.31 3.24
CA PHE A 55 6.44 -5.83 1.86
C PHE A 55 5.72 -4.49 1.72
N ALA A 56 4.83 -4.15 2.63
CA ALA A 56 4.04 -2.91 2.59
C ALA A 56 4.82 -1.70 3.09
N LEU A 57 5.56 -1.84 4.20
CA LEU A 57 6.11 -0.68 4.92
C LEU A 57 7.49 -0.23 4.44
N PRO A 58 8.54 -1.07 4.45
CA PRO A 58 9.86 -0.64 4.01
C PRO A 58 9.96 -0.61 2.48
N PRO A 59 10.91 0.16 1.91
CA PRO A 59 11.23 0.06 0.49
C PRO A 59 11.61 -1.38 0.13
N PRO A 60 11.10 -1.93 -0.99
CA PRO A 60 11.36 -3.30 -1.40
C PRO A 60 12.86 -3.50 -1.61
N GLY A 61 13.47 -4.24 -0.70
CA GLY A 61 14.88 -4.58 -0.73
C GLY A 61 15.11 -6.06 -1.05
N VAL A 62 16.32 -6.38 -1.51
CA VAL A 62 16.74 -7.76 -1.80
C VAL A 62 16.51 -8.68 -0.59
N PHE A 63 16.70 -8.17 0.63
CA PHE A 63 16.49 -8.92 1.86
C PHE A 63 15.03 -9.36 2.08
N ALA A 64 14.05 -8.51 1.75
CA ALA A 64 12.63 -8.85 1.87
C ALA A 64 12.24 -9.97 0.89
N SER A 65 12.73 -9.86 -0.36
CA SER A 65 12.50 -10.88 -1.40
C SER A 65 13.16 -12.21 -1.04
N VAL A 66 14.41 -12.20 -0.56
CA VAL A 66 15.10 -13.42 -0.10
C VAL A 66 14.39 -14.05 1.08
N PHE A 67 13.93 -13.26 2.06
CA PHE A 67 13.16 -13.75 3.19
C PHE A 67 11.86 -14.43 2.75
N ALA A 68 11.10 -13.82 1.83
CA ALA A 68 9.88 -14.42 1.27
C ALA A 68 10.17 -15.73 0.53
N LEU A 69 11.26 -15.79 -0.24
CA LEU A 69 11.67 -17.01 -0.94
C LEU A 69 12.05 -18.13 0.04
N ILE A 70 12.72 -17.82 1.15
CA ILE A 70 13.05 -18.79 2.21
C ILE A 70 11.76 -19.31 2.86
N CYS A 71 10.83 -18.42 3.21
CA CYS A 71 9.52 -18.82 3.75
C CYS A 71 8.78 -19.73 2.77
N TRP A 72 8.75 -19.36 1.49
CA TRP A 72 8.07 -20.14 0.45
C TRP A 72 8.72 -21.51 0.24
N ALA A 73 10.04 -21.58 0.12
CA ALA A 73 10.78 -22.84 0.04
C ALA A 73 10.55 -23.73 1.27
N GLY A 74 10.54 -23.15 2.47
CA GLY A 74 10.22 -23.85 3.71
C GLY A 74 8.81 -24.45 3.69
N THR A 75 7.81 -23.73 3.18
CA THR A 75 6.44 -24.26 3.05
C THR A 75 6.33 -25.39 2.04
N LEU A 76 7.09 -25.37 0.94
CA LEU A 76 7.13 -26.47 -0.04
C LEU A 76 7.79 -27.72 0.52
N LEU A 77 8.87 -27.58 1.30
CA LEU A 77 9.49 -28.70 2.00
C LEU A 77 8.53 -29.30 3.04
N ALA A 78 7.81 -28.45 3.79
CA ALA A 78 6.78 -28.88 4.71
C ALA A 78 5.60 -29.57 3.98
N ALA A 79 5.27 -29.15 2.75
CA ALA A 79 4.26 -29.82 1.94
C ALA A 79 4.66 -31.26 1.60
N GLY A 80 5.91 -31.48 1.21
CA GLY A 80 6.44 -32.81 0.94
C GLY A 80 6.35 -33.74 2.16
N THR A 81 6.81 -33.28 3.33
CA THR A 81 6.76 -34.07 4.57
C THR A 81 5.33 -34.27 5.08
N SER A 82 4.45 -33.28 4.93
CA SER A 82 3.03 -33.40 5.31
C SER A 82 2.29 -34.45 4.49
N HIS A 83 2.65 -34.62 3.21
CA HIS A 83 2.09 -35.64 2.34
C HIS A 83 2.45 -37.05 2.82
N ASP A 84 3.70 -37.25 3.23
CA ASP A 84 4.18 -38.53 3.79
C ASP A 84 3.60 -38.80 5.18
N LEU A 85 3.49 -37.77 6.02
CA LEU A 85 2.87 -37.88 7.35
C LEU A 85 1.37 -38.18 7.26
N GLN A 86 0.65 -37.60 6.29
CA GLN A 86 -0.77 -37.92 6.10
C GLN A 86 -0.98 -39.38 5.69
N LYS A 87 -0.10 -39.95 4.84
CA LYS A 87 -0.17 -41.38 4.50
C LYS A 87 -0.01 -42.27 5.74
N ARG A 88 0.74 -41.80 6.75
CA ARG A 88 0.99 -42.54 8.00
C ARG A 88 -0.11 -42.37 9.06
N HIS A 89 -0.64 -41.16 9.23
CA HIS A 89 -1.54 -40.82 10.35
C HIS A 89 -3.03 -40.63 9.96
N GLY A 90 -3.38 -40.54 8.68
CA GLY A 90 -4.77 -40.42 8.22
C GLY A 90 -5.49 -39.10 8.53
N SER A 91 -4.92 -38.21 9.35
CA SER A 91 -5.51 -36.90 9.66
C SER A 91 -5.22 -35.86 8.55
N PRO A 92 -6.23 -35.07 8.11
CA PRO A 92 -6.06 -34.01 7.11
C PRO A 92 -5.42 -32.73 7.67
N PHE A 93 -5.23 -32.64 8.99
CA PHE A 93 -4.76 -31.44 9.69
C PHE A 93 -3.49 -30.84 9.07
N TYR A 94 -2.45 -31.65 8.88
CA TYR A 94 -1.16 -31.18 8.37
C TYR A 94 -1.25 -30.66 6.92
N LYS A 95 -2.05 -31.31 6.06
CA LYS A 95 -2.24 -30.83 4.68
C LYS A 95 -2.98 -29.49 4.64
N LEU A 96 -4.03 -29.33 5.45
CA LEU A 96 -4.78 -28.08 5.51
C LEU A 96 -3.91 -26.93 6.05
N LEU A 97 -3.10 -27.20 7.08
CA LEU A 97 -2.16 -26.23 7.62
C LEU A 97 -1.13 -25.80 6.59
N THR A 98 -0.47 -26.74 5.91
CA THR A 98 0.51 -26.39 4.86
C THR A 98 -0.13 -25.61 3.72
N LEU A 99 -1.33 -26.00 3.26
CA LEU A 99 -2.02 -25.30 2.17
C LEU A 99 -2.39 -23.86 2.54
N THR A 100 -2.92 -23.65 3.74
CA THR A 100 -3.29 -22.31 4.22
C THR A 100 -2.06 -21.42 4.44
N VAL A 101 -0.97 -21.96 5.01
CA VAL A 101 0.29 -21.20 5.14
C VAL A 101 0.89 -20.88 3.77
N LEU A 102 0.84 -21.81 2.80
CA LEU A 102 1.31 -21.55 1.43
C LEU A 102 0.54 -20.40 0.78
N LEU A 103 -0.80 -20.38 0.92
CA LEU A 103 -1.64 -19.29 0.45
C LEU A 103 -1.31 -17.96 1.15
N SER A 104 -1.08 -17.98 2.46
CA SER A 104 -0.64 -16.80 3.20
C SER A 104 0.71 -16.28 2.71
N CYS A 105 1.67 -17.17 2.43
CA CYS A 105 2.99 -16.82 1.96
C CYS A 105 3.01 -16.23 0.55
N THR A 106 2.00 -16.50 -0.29
CA THR A 106 1.87 -15.88 -1.61
C THR A 106 1.02 -14.62 -1.56
N ALA A 107 -0.12 -14.65 -0.87
CA ALA A 107 -1.04 -13.51 -0.79
C ALA A 107 -0.44 -12.33 -0.01
N GLY A 108 0.34 -12.59 1.05
CA GLY A 108 0.96 -11.56 1.88
C GLY A 108 1.89 -10.63 1.10
N PRO A 109 2.94 -11.15 0.43
CA PRO A 109 3.85 -10.34 -0.38
C PRO A 109 3.16 -9.62 -1.54
N LEU A 110 2.18 -10.25 -2.21
CA LEU A 110 1.44 -9.62 -3.31
C LEU A 110 0.63 -8.41 -2.81
N ALA A 111 -0.15 -8.60 -1.74
CA ALA A 111 -0.93 -7.52 -1.15
C ALA A 111 -0.02 -6.42 -0.58
N GLY A 112 1.05 -6.81 0.12
CA GLY A 112 2.03 -5.87 0.67
C GLY A 112 2.70 -5.04 -0.42
N HIS A 113 3.15 -5.68 -1.51
CA HIS A 113 3.74 -4.96 -2.64
C HIS A 113 2.76 -4.00 -3.30
N HIS A 114 1.50 -4.41 -3.48
CA HIS A 114 0.45 -3.54 -4.00
C HIS A 114 0.28 -2.29 -3.11
N ILE A 115 0.14 -2.48 -1.80
CA ILE A 115 0.04 -1.39 -0.82
C ILE A 115 1.27 -0.48 -0.88
N PHE A 116 2.46 -1.07 -0.99
CA PHE A 116 3.69 -0.29 -1.10
C PHE A 116 3.68 0.61 -2.34
N VAL A 117 3.33 0.04 -3.49
CA VAL A 117 3.33 0.75 -4.76
C VAL A 117 2.28 1.86 -4.77
N THR A 118 1.06 1.61 -4.29
CA THR A 118 0.00 2.62 -4.31
C THR A 118 0.20 3.73 -3.29
N GLU A 119 0.56 3.40 -2.05
CA GLU A 119 0.60 4.37 -0.94
C GLU A 119 2.01 4.72 -0.48
N MET A 120 2.82 3.72 -0.13
CA MET A 120 4.08 3.96 0.59
C MET A 120 5.22 4.45 -0.31
N SER A 121 5.15 4.20 -1.62
CA SER A 121 6.15 4.64 -2.59
C SER A 121 6.31 6.16 -2.58
N SER A 122 5.19 6.89 -2.49
CA SER A 122 5.18 8.35 -2.44
C SER A 122 5.70 8.86 -1.10
N TYR A 123 5.29 8.23 0.01
CA TYR A 123 5.83 8.53 1.35
C TYR A 123 7.36 8.44 1.38
N TRP A 124 7.93 7.34 0.90
CA TRP A 124 9.37 7.15 0.89
C TRP A 124 10.07 8.14 -0.04
N MET A 125 9.51 8.45 -1.21
CA MET A 125 10.08 9.47 -2.09
C MET A 125 10.16 10.83 -1.40
N HIS A 126 9.13 11.25 -0.66
CA HIS A 126 9.16 12.51 0.07
C HIS A 126 10.11 12.46 1.28
N GLN A 127 10.17 11.33 1.97
CA GLN A 127 11.04 11.15 3.14
C GLN A 127 12.53 11.06 2.77
N SER A 128 12.86 10.45 1.63
CA SER A 128 14.24 10.32 1.14
C SER A 128 14.66 11.44 0.18
N GLY A 129 13.71 12.20 -0.34
CA GLY A 129 13.95 13.25 -1.31
C GLY A 129 14.68 14.45 -0.70
N VAL A 130 15.53 15.10 -1.49
CA VAL A 130 16.30 16.26 -1.05
C VAL A 130 15.35 17.46 -0.92
N THR A 131 15.54 18.26 0.14
CA THR A 131 14.84 19.54 0.27
C THR A 131 15.72 20.66 -0.25
N TYR A 132 15.30 21.29 -1.35
CA TYR A 132 15.99 22.45 -1.92
C TYR A 132 15.35 23.75 -1.45
N LYS A 133 16.17 24.77 -1.16
CA LYS A 133 15.72 26.09 -0.69
C LYS A 133 16.22 27.21 -1.57
N GLY A 134 15.41 28.25 -1.72
CA GLY A 134 15.74 29.42 -2.52
C GLY A 134 15.80 29.11 -4.02
N VAL A 135 15.03 28.13 -4.49
CA VAL A 135 15.02 27.75 -5.90
C VAL A 135 14.31 28.83 -6.72
N ALA A 136 14.99 29.38 -7.73
CA ALA A 136 14.36 30.33 -8.63
C ALA A 136 13.41 29.57 -9.59
N PRO A 137 12.15 30.01 -9.77
CA PRO A 137 11.22 29.40 -10.74
C PRO A 137 11.74 29.42 -12.19
N SER A 138 12.67 30.32 -12.50
CA SER A 138 13.35 30.44 -13.79
C SER A 138 14.54 29.47 -13.98
N SER A 139 14.92 28.71 -12.93
CA SER A 139 16.01 27.73 -12.99
C SER A 139 15.62 26.46 -13.75
N SER A 140 16.62 25.72 -14.25
CA SER A 140 16.37 24.46 -14.93
C SER A 140 15.84 23.39 -13.96
N PRO A 141 14.74 22.69 -14.30
CA PRO A 141 14.19 21.63 -13.45
C PRO A 141 15.08 20.36 -13.45
N ASP A 142 16.00 20.23 -14.40
CA ASP A 142 16.91 19.07 -14.50
C ASP A 142 17.84 18.95 -13.27
N ALA A 143 18.12 20.07 -12.60
CA ALA A 143 18.95 20.11 -11.40
C ALA A 143 18.23 19.64 -10.12
N TYR A 144 16.91 19.38 -10.19
CA TYR A 144 16.05 19.12 -9.04
C TYR A 144 15.21 17.84 -9.20
N GLN A 145 15.69 16.87 -9.98
CA GLN A 145 14.95 15.62 -10.26
C GLN A 145 14.82 14.69 -9.04
N ASP A 146 15.70 14.83 -8.04
CA ASP A 146 15.70 14.10 -6.77
C ASP A 146 15.06 14.88 -5.62
N ALA A 147 14.46 16.04 -5.92
CA ALA A 147 13.82 16.87 -4.92
C ALA A 147 12.55 16.20 -4.39
N GLY A 148 12.45 16.06 -3.06
CA GLY A 148 11.19 15.70 -2.40
C GLY A 148 10.34 16.93 -2.08
N ILE A 149 11.01 18.04 -1.74
CA ILE A 149 10.41 19.31 -1.36
C ILE A 149 11.22 20.45 -1.99
N ILE A 150 10.53 21.44 -2.55
CA ILE A 150 11.15 22.65 -3.09
C ILE A 150 10.57 23.86 -2.37
N ASP A 151 11.44 24.66 -1.75
CA ASP A 151 11.15 25.99 -1.23
C ASP A 151 11.70 27.03 -2.21
N PHE A 152 10.80 27.73 -2.89
CA PHE A 152 11.14 28.70 -3.93
C PHE A 152 11.72 29.98 -3.32
N SER A 153 12.48 30.72 -4.12
CA SER A 153 13.06 32.01 -3.74
C SER A 153 12.00 33.06 -3.41
N ASP A 154 12.38 34.08 -2.65
CA ASP A 154 11.52 35.23 -2.38
C ASP A 154 10.99 35.88 -3.67
N GLY A 155 9.73 36.31 -3.66
CA GLY A 155 9.07 36.89 -4.82
C GLY A 155 8.53 35.88 -5.84
N SER A 156 8.70 34.58 -5.58
CA SER A 156 8.00 33.54 -6.33
C SER A 156 6.51 33.54 -5.99
N ASN A 157 5.66 33.50 -7.02
CA ASN A 157 4.21 33.49 -6.88
C ASN A 157 3.57 32.65 -7.99
N LEU A 158 2.34 32.20 -7.75
CA LEU A 158 1.54 31.55 -8.79
C LEU A 158 1.00 32.58 -9.77
N ASP A 159 1.19 32.34 -11.06
CA ASP A 159 0.53 33.12 -12.11
C ASP A 159 -0.91 32.61 -12.30
N LEU A 160 -1.82 33.12 -11.47
CA LEU A 160 -3.24 32.76 -11.49
C LEU A 160 -3.87 32.97 -12.87
N ARG A 161 -3.35 33.88 -13.68
CA ARG A 161 -3.88 34.19 -15.01
C ARG A 161 -3.69 33.04 -16.00
N ARG A 162 -2.76 32.13 -15.73
CA ARG A 162 -2.41 30.98 -16.58
C ARG A 162 -2.78 29.64 -15.96
N VAL A 163 -3.72 29.64 -15.02
CA VAL A 163 -4.27 28.42 -14.44
C VAL A 163 -5.07 27.66 -15.49
N LEU A 164 -4.85 26.35 -15.56
CA LEU A 164 -5.58 25.45 -16.44
C LEU A 164 -6.14 24.28 -15.65
N GLY A 165 -7.41 23.96 -15.90
CA GLY A 165 -8.08 22.76 -15.42
C GLY A 165 -8.37 21.83 -16.59
N SER A 166 -7.91 20.57 -16.49
CA SER A 166 -8.19 19.52 -17.46
C SER A 166 -8.95 18.39 -16.80
N ARG A 167 -10.08 18.00 -17.39
CA ARG A 167 -10.93 16.90 -16.88
C ARG A 167 -10.99 15.78 -17.92
N PRO A 168 -10.35 14.62 -17.67
CA PRO A 168 -10.41 13.49 -18.58
C PRO A 168 -11.85 13.02 -18.81
N VAL A 169 -12.14 12.57 -20.04
CA VAL A 169 -13.47 12.05 -20.40
C VAL A 169 -13.80 10.85 -19.52
N GLY A 170 -14.96 10.88 -18.86
CA GLY A 170 -15.39 9.82 -17.94
C GLY A 170 -14.84 9.93 -16.52
N SER A 171 -13.97 10.89 -16.23
CA SER A 171 -13.49 11.16 -14.87
C SER A 171 -14.34 12.23 -14.16
N THR A 172 -14.50 12.05 -12.84
CA THR A 172 -15.11 13.07 -11.98
C THR A 172 -14.11 14.07 -11.42
N THR A 173 -12.83 13.90 -11.71
CA THR A 173 -11.71 14.65 -11.12
C THR A 173 -11.13 15.62 -12.14
N THR A 174 -10.97 16.87 -11.73
CA THR A 174 -10.38 17.95 -12.53
C THR A 174 -8.93 18.12 -12.13
N TYR A 175 -8.00 17.91 -13.05
CA TYR A 175 -6.57 18.13 -12.83
C TYR A 175 -6.24 19.58 -13.08
N CYS A 176 -5.80 20.26 -12.04
CA CYS A 176 -5.56 21.68 -12.02
C CYS A 176 -4.05 21.95 -11.96
N ILE A 177 -3.62 22.95 -12.71
CA ILE A 177 -2.23 23.39 -12.71
C ILE A 177 -2.13 24.92 -12.71
N ALA A 178 -1.07 25.43 -12.11
CA ALA A 178 -0.77 26.85 -12.03
C ALA A 178 0.75 27.08 -12.19
N PRO A 179 1.19 27.88 -13.18
CA PRO A 179 2.61 28.23 -13.33
C PRO A 179 3.16 28.92 -12.08
N ILE A 180 4.37 28.54 -11.67
CA ILE A 180 5.14 29.23 -10.63
C ILE A 180 6.12 30.15 -11.34
N MET A 181 6.04 31.45 -11.06
CA MET A 181 6.85 32.49 -11.71
C MET A 181 7.56 33.33 -10.66
N ASP A 182 8.68 33.92 -11.04
CA ASP A 182 9.31 35.02 -10.30
C ASP A 182 9.05 36.35 -11.03
N SER A 183 9.53 37.45 -10.45
CA SER A 183 9.46 38.78 -11.06
C SER A 183 10.39 38.92 -12.28
N SER A 184 11.21 37.92 -12.59
CA SER A 184 12.04 37.93 -13.78
C SER A 184 11.17 37.68 -15.01
N ALA A 185 11.37 38.48 -16.07
CA ALA A 185 10.55 38.44 -17.27
C ALA A 185 10.80 37.20 -18.16
N SER A 186 11.26 36.07 -17.59
CA SER A 186 11.38 34.82 -18.33
C SER A 186 9.99 34.39 -18.79
N LYS A 187 9.83 34.24 -20.11
CA LYS A 187 8.57 33.75 -20.69
C LYS A 187 8.40 32.23 -20.51
N ARG A 188 9.46 31.51 -20.12
CA ARG A 188 9.45 30.05 -19.99
C ARG A 188 9.10 29.66 -18.55
N VAL A 189 8.11 28.80 -18.42
CA VAL A 189 7.67 28.21 -17.16
C VAL A 189 8.37 26.87 -16.98
N HIS A 190 9.10 26.69 -15.87
CA HIS A 190 9.76 25.43 -15.54
C HIS A 190 9.03 24.64 -14.45
N PHE A 191 8.34 25.33 -13.55
CA PHE A 191 7.66 24.72 -12.41
C PHE A 191 6.17 25.07 -12.42
N PHE A 192 5.36 24.09 -12.02
CA PHE A 192 3.91 24.22 -11.91
C PHE A 192 3.47 23.70 -10.54
N ALA A 193 2.58 24.42 -9.87
CA ALA A 193 1.78 23.85 -8.80
C ALA A 193 0.66 23.03 -9.45
N ALA A 194 0.39 21.85 -8.90
CA ALA A 194 -0.56 20.91 -9.48
C ALA A 194 -1.36 20.23 -8.38
N ASP A 195 -2.68 20.19 -8.53
CA ASP A 195 -3.58 19.50 -7.61
C ASP A 195 -4.92 19.18 -8.28
N VAL A 196 -5.85 18.53 -7.59
CA VAL A 196 -7.14 18.14 -8.13
C VAL A 196 -8.30 18.95 -7.54
N ASP A 197 -9.30 19.26 -8.39
CA ASP A 197 -10.58 19.87 -8.02
C ASP A 197 -10.51 21.21 -7.26
N CYS A 198 -9.43 21.97 -7.42
CA CYS A 198 -9.27 23.29 -6.78
C CYS A 198 -8.84 24.43 -7.73
N CYS A 199 -9.08 24.25 -9.03
CA CYS A 199 -9.14 25.32 -10.01
C CYS A 199 -10.61 25.67 -10.33
N GLU A 200 -11.02 26.90 -10.03
CA GLU A 200 -12.39 27.34 -10.33
C GLU A 200 -12.46 28.00 -11.72
N PRO A 201 -13.67 28.20 -12.28
CA PRO A 201 -13.85 28.81 -13.61
C PRO A 201 -13.25 30.21 -13.80
N ARG A 202 -12.81 30.88 -12.72
CA ARG A 202 -12.33 32.27 -12.71
C ARG A 202 -10.82 32.40 -12.68
N ARG A 203 -10.06 31.39 -13.13
CA ARG A 203 -8.58 31.41 -13.11
C ARG A 203 -8.05 31.57 -11.68
N SER A 204 -8.66 30.89 -10.72
CA SER A 204 -8.19 30.78 -9.35
C SER A 204 -7.54 29.42 -9.13
N PHE A 205 -6.58 29.36 -8.22
CA PHE A 205 -5.94 28.13 -7.76
C PHE A 205 -5.96 28.14 -6.23
N ALA A 206 -6.95 27.47 -5.65
CA ALA A 206 -7.30 27.54 -4.22
C ALA A 206 -6.95 26.23 -3.48
N CYS A 207 -5.85 25.59 -3.86
CA CYS A 207 -5.39 24.34 -3.26
C CYS A 207 -4.53 24.62 -2.02
N GLY A 208 -4.93 24.10 -0.86
CA GLY A 208 -4.19 24.29 0.40
C GLY A 208 -3.88 25.76 0.70
N ASP A 209 -2.60 26.06 0.95
CA ASP A 209 -2.11 27.40 1.27
C ASP A 209 -1.71 28.22 0.03
N ALA A 210 -1.93 27.72 -1.19
CA ALA A 210 -1.48 28.35 -2.43
C ALA A 210 -1.99 29.78 -2.66
N ALA A 211 -3.11 30.16 -2.03
CA ALA A 211 -3.64 31.52 -2.09
C ALA A 211 -2.91 32.52 -1.16
N LYS A 212 -2.07 32.05 -0.23
CA LYS A 212 -1.31 32.90 0.69
C LYS A 212 -0.02 33.36 -0.01
N PRO A 213 0.27 34.67 -0.06
CA PRO A 213 1.52 35.18 -0.66
C PRO A 213 2.81 34.66 0.01
N SER A 214 2.71 34.17 1.25
CA SER A 214 3.83 33.58 1.98
C SER A 214 4.03 32.08 1.67
N ALA A 215 3.13 31.45 0.94
CA ALA A 215 3.23 30.03 0.60
C ALA A 215 4.11 29.87 -0.66
N ARG A 216 5.32 29.37 -0.45
CA ARG A 216 6.36 29.22 -1.48
C ARG A 216 7.03 27.85 -1.44
N THR A 217 6.50 26.93 -0.66
CA THR A 217 7.03 25.58 -0.50
C THR A 217 6.03 24.60 -1.10
N GLY A 218 6.52 23.64 -1.87
CA GLY A 218 5.73 22.59 -2.49
C GLY A 218 6.37 21.23 -2.33
N VAL A 219 5.52 20.21 -2.23
CA VAL A 219 5.93 18.81 -2.29
C VAL A 219 5.97 18.39 -3.77
N VAL A 220 7.07 17.79 -4.19
CA VAL A 220 7.27 17.39 -5.59
C VAL A 220 6.46 16.13 -5.89
N LEU A 221 5.63 16.17 -6.92
CA LEU A 221 4.79 15.04 -7.32
C LEU A 221 5.65 13.92 -7.96
N PRO A 222 5.45 12.65 -7.57
CA PRO A 222 6.17 11.52 -8.16
C PRO A 222 5.72 11.26 -9.59
N ALA A 223 6.64 11.32 -10.56
CA ALA A 223 6.36 10.96 -11.95
C ALA A 223 6.18 9.44 -12.17
N HIS A 224 7.01 8.63 -11.50
CA HIS A 224 7.14 7.20 -11.80
C HIS A 224 7.25 6.32 -10.55
N SER A 225 6.72 6.73 -9.39
CA SER A 225 6.78 5.90 -8.18
C SER A 225 5.86 4.67 -8.24
N SER A 226 4.82 4.72 -9.08
CA SER A 226 3.89 3.62 -9.35
C SER A 226 3.17 3.77 -10.68
N SER A 227 2.54 2.70 -11.18
CA SER A 227 1.65 2.78 -12.35
C SER A 227 0.49 3.75 -12.14
N TYR A 228 -0.07 3.75 -10.93
CA TYR A 228 -1.14 4.67 -10.53
C TYR A 228 -0.68 6.13 -10.55
N ASN A 229 0.48 6.42 -9.97
CA ASN A 229 1.04 7.77 -9.99
C ASN A 229 1.48 8.20 -11.40
N ALA A 230 1.93 7.26 -12.25
CA ALA A 230 2.29 7.55 -13.63
C ALA A 230 1.06 7.99 -14.46
N GLU A 231 -0.09 7.36 -14.28
CA GLU A 231 -1.34 7.78 -14.94
C GLU A 231 -1.75 9.20 -14.48
N ARG A 232 -1.77 9.43 -13.17
CA ARG A 232 -2.06 10.76 -12.59
C ARG A 232 -1.08 11.82 -13.08
N TRP A 233 0.21 11.50 -13.10
CA TRP A 233 1.27 12.37 -13.59
C TRP A 233 1.06 12.76 -15.06
N GLN A 234 0.64 11.82 -15.91
CA GLN A 234 0.38 12.10 -17.31
C GLN A 234 -0.71 13.16 -17.51
N HIS A 235 -1.76 13.16 -16.69
CA HIS A 235 -2.80 14.18 -16.75
C HIS A 235 -2.27 15.57 -16.39
N PHE A 236 -1.45 15.67 -15.34
CA PHE A 236 -0.80 16.93 -14.97
C PHE A 236 0.21 17.39 -16.03
N TYR A 237 1.00 16.48 -16.58
CA TYR A 237 1.97 16.78 -17.63
C TYR A 237 1.30 17.33 -18.89
N ASN A 238 0.22 16.68 -19.35
CA ASN A 238 -0.54 17.13 -20.51
C ASN A 238 -1.17 18.52 -20.27
N ALA A 239 -1.69 18.76 -19.06
CA ALA A 239 -2.19 20.09 -18.70
C ALA A 239 -1.05 21.12 -18.72
N ALA A 240 0.12 20.79 -18.16
CA ALA A 240 1.28 21.69 -18.08
C ALA A 240 1.81 22.06 -19.47
N ALA A 241 1.89 21.08 -20.36
CA ALA A 241 2.24 21.31 -21.76
C ALA A 241 1.26 22.30 -22.42
N GLN A 242 -0.06 22.10 -22.23
CA GLN A 242 -1.08 23.02 -22.76
C GLN A 242 -0.93 24.43 -22.18
N ALA A 243 -0.76 24.57 -20.87
CA ALA A 243 -0.60 25.87 -20.22
C ALA A 243 0.69 26.61 -20.62
N ALA A 244 1.77 25.86 -20.89
CA ALA A 244 3.02 26.41 -21.41
C ALA A 244 2.88 26.88 -22.87
N GLU A 245 2.06 26.19 -23.66
CA GLU A 245 1.80 26.48 -25.07
C GLU A 245 0.71 27.54 -25.31
N VAL A 246 0.03 28.08 -24.30
CA VAL A 246 -0.90 29.20 -24.49
C VAL A 246 -0.11 30.52 -24.42
N PRO A 247 0.42 31.08 -25.54
CA PRO A 247 0.66 32.51 -25.58
C PRO A 247 -0.72 33.16 -25.41
N CYS A 248 -0.81 34.19 -24.56
CA CYS A 248 -2.04 34.97 -24.39
C CYS A 248 -2.68 35.21 -25.76
N ARG A 249 -3.76 34.48 -26.08
CA ARG A 249 -4.38 34.58 -27.39
C ARG A 249 -4.96 35.98 -27.49
N TYR A 250 -4.43 36.74 -28.44
CA TYR A 250 -4.96 37.99 -28.94
C TYR A 250 -6.47 37.79 -29.21
N GLY A 251 -7.33 38.48 -28.46
CA GLY A 251 -8.72 38.62 -28.84
C GLY A 251 -8.76 39.47 -30.11
N HIS A 252 -9.02 38.85 -31.26
CA HIS A 252 -9.33 39.59 -32.49
C HIS A 252 -10.72 40.22 -32.33
N GLY A 253 -10.76 41.41 -31.74
CA GLY A 253 -11.98 42.19 -31.53
C GLY A 253 -11.71 43.43 -30.71
N GLY A 254 -11.64 44.57 -31.40
CA GLY A 254 -11.53 45.96 -30.93
C GLY A 254 -11.51 46.26 -29.42
N ALA A 255 -10.43 46.91 -29.01
CA ALA A 255 -10.37 47.90 -27.93
C ALA A 255 -10.96 47.49 -26.56
N GLU A 256 -10.29 46.57 -25.87
CA GLU A 256 -10.31 46.57 -24.41
C GLU A 256 -8.92 46.22 -23.88
N ALA A 257 -8.49 46.94 -22.84
CA ALA A 257 -7.13 46.98 -22.32
C ALA A 257 -6.51 45.60 -22.08
N LEU A 258 -5.18 45.53 -22.21
CA LEU A 258 -4.32 44.43 -21.74
C LEU A 258 -4.71 44.00 -20.33
N ARG A 259 -5.62 43.04 -20.23
CA ARG A 259 -5.83 42.26 -19.02
C ARG A 259 -5.07 40.97 -19.25
N CYS A 260 -3.82 40.99 -18.80
CA CYS A 260 -3.20 39.78 -18.27
C CYS A 260 -4.16 39.23 -17.20
#